data_AF-A0A2M9M0D0-F1
#
_entry.id   AF-A0A2M9M0D0-F1
#
_cell.length_a   1.000
_cell.length_b   1.000
_cell.length_c   1.000
_cell.angle_alpha   90.00
_cell.angle_beta   90.00
_cell.angle_gamma   90.00
#
_symmetry.space_group_name_H-M   'P 1'
#
loop_
_entity.id
_entity.type
_entity.pdbx_description
1 polymer ?
#
loop_
_entity_poly.entity_id
_entity_poly.type
_entity_poly.pdbx_seq_one_letter_code
_entity_poly.pdbx_strand_id
1 'polypeptide(L)'
;MTALGDVAVYRAELVVHRPSGPSIDLGGVVTYSPRRAVRWVRTRAEQVAQQLGAPSGAGVLDWLGDQVDFGRAVYGLMAGNPVTLTVVDAEGCAYALVARPGGGAVGTYGNGAPQGRGAAWLAA
;
A
#
# COMPACT_ATOMS: atom_id res chain seq x y z
N MET A 1 14.71 16.28 30.43
CA MET A 1 15.10 15.12 29.60
C MET A 1 13.83 14.62 28.94
N THR A 2 13.48 15.16 27.78
CA THR A 2 12.21 14.89 27.11
C THR A 2 12.44 13.74 26.14
N ALA A 3 11.83 12.58 26.42
CA ALA A 3 11.76 11.52 25.43
C ALA A 3 10.98 12.06 24.23
N LEU A 4 11.65 12.30 23.11
CA LEU A 4 11.00 12.46 21.81
C LEU A 4 10.38 11.10 21.51
N GLY A 5 9.10 10.93 21.89
CA GLY A 5 8.33 9.75 21.52
C GLY A 5 8.36 9.63 20.01
N ASP A 6 8.82 8.50 19.52
CA ASP A 6 8.92 8.24 18.11
C ASP A 6 7.50 8.30 17.50
N VAL A 7 7.23 9.31 16.67
CA VAL A 7 5.91 9.45 16.05
C VAL A 7 5.87 8.51 14.86
N ALA A 8 5.18 7.39 15.02
CA ALA A 8 4.99 6.42 13.95
C ALA A 8 4.33 7.08 12.73
N VAL A 9 5.07 7.13 11.63
CA VAL A 9 4.57 7.53 10.32
C VAL A 9 4.17 6.27 9.56
N TYR A 10 3.14 6.36 8.73
CA TYR A 10 2.69 5.31 7.83
C TYR A 10 2.71 5.83 6.40
N ARG A 11 3.27 5.03 5.49
CA ARG A 11 3.25 5.30 4.05
C ARG A 11 2.30 4.32 3.39
N ALA A 12 1.49 4.80 2.46
CA ALA A 12 0.80 3.94 1.51
C ALA A 12 1.13 4.36 0.08
N GLU A 13 1.25 3.40 -0.82
CA GLU A 13 1.67 3.61 -2.21
C GLU A 13 1.00 2.60 -3.16
N LEU A 14 0.87 2.98 -4.42
CA LEU A 14 0.38 2.14 -5.50
C LEU A 14 1.40 2.19 -6.64
N VAL A 15 1.95 1.03 -6.98
CA VAL A 15 2.91 0.86 -8.06
C VAL A 15 2.39 -0.17 -9.04
N VAL A 16 2.52 0.09 -10.33
CA VAL A 16 2.22 -0.89 -11.38
C VAL A 16 3.51 -1.50 -11.88
N HIS A 17 3.63 -2.82 -11.74
CA HIS A 17 4.70 -3.61 -12.34
C HIS A 17 4.21 -4.14 -13.68
N ARG A 18 4.89 -3.73 -14.75
CA ARG A 18 4.59 -4.20 -16.11
C ARG A 18 5.47 -5.41 -16.41
N PRO A 19 4.95 -6.42 -17.13
CA PRO A 19 5.72 -7.62 -17.47
C PRO A 19 6.96 -7.30 -18.33
N SER A 20 6.86 -6.27 -19.18
CA SER A 20 7.97 -5.77 -19.99
C SER A 20 8.09 -4.26 -19.85
N GLY A 21 8.80 -3.79 -18.82
CA GLY A 21 9.16 -2.39 -18.68
C GLY A 21 9.36 -1.94 -17.24
N PRO A 22 9.77 -0.67 -17.03
CA PRO A 22 9.90 -0.13 -15.69
C PRO A 22 8.54 -0.03 -15.00
N SER A 23 8.57 -0.14 -13.67
CA SER A 23 7.38 0.07 -12.86
C SER A 23 6.94 1.54 -12.91
N ILE A 24 5.64 1.77 -12.76
CA ILE A 24 5.05 3.11 -12.77
C ILE A 24 4.49 3.41 -11.38
N ASP A 25 4.97 4.48 -10.76
CA ASP A 25 4.38 4.99 -9.51
C ASP A 25 3.06 5.72 -9.83
N LEU A 26 1.95 5.23 -9.28
CA LEU A 26 0.63 5.85 -9.41
C LEU A 26 0.23 6.65 -8.17
N GLY A 27 1.20 6.96 -7.31
CA GLY A 27 1.07 7.85 -6.18
C GLY A 27 1.02 7.15 -4.82
N GLY A 28 1.09 7.98 -3.78
CA GLY A 28 1.07 7.53 -2.40
C GLY A 28 0.69 8.62 -1.42
N VAL A 29 0.55 8.24 -0.16
CA VAL A 29 0.29 9.15 0.96
C VAL A 29 1.23 8.82 2.13
N VAL A 30 1.62 9.86 2.85
CA VAL A 30 2.27 9.76 4.15
C VAL A 30 1.32 10.29 5.21
N THR A 31 1.11 9.54 6.30
CA THR A 31 0.14 9.89 7.33
C THR A 31 0.56 9.37 8.70
N TYR A 32 0.16 10.06 9.76
CA TYR A 32 0.33 9.61 11.15
C TYR A 32 -0.79 8.66 11.62
N SER A 33 -1.74 8.32 10.74
CA SER A 33 -2.86 7.44 11.06
C SER A 33 -2.77 6.12 10.30
N PRO A 34 -2.56 4.97 10.98
CA PRO A 34 -2.52 3.67 10.31
C PRO A 34 -3.86 3.38 9.62
N ARG A 35 -4.96 3.76 10.26
CA ARG A 35 -6.31 3.65 9.69
C ARG A 35 -6.46 4.43 8.39
N ARG A 36 -5.84 5.61 8.27
CA ARG A 36 -5.87 6.42 7.04
C ARG A 36 -5.01 5.80 5.95
N ALA A 37 -3.87 5.19 6.28
CA ALA A 37 -3.04 4.46 5.32
C ALA A 37 -3.76 3.23 4.75
N VAL A 38 -4.37 2.40 5.60
CA VAL A 38 -5.16 1.22 5.14
C VAL A 38 -6.40 1.67 4.36
N ARG A 39 -7.07 2.74 4.78
CA ARG A 39 -8.20 3.30 4.02
C ARG A 39 -7.76 3.79 2.64
N TRP A 40 -6.59 4.40 2.52
CA TRP A 40 -6.05 4.81 1.24
C TRP A 40 -5.85 3.61 0.30
N VAL A 41 -5.28 2.51 0.80
CA VAL A 41 -5.13 1.25 0.02
C VAL A 41 -6.49 0.75 -0.45
N ARG A 42 -7.47 0.66 0.46
CA ARG A 42 -8.86 0.26 0.17
C ARG A 42 -9.47 1.11 -0.96
N THR A 43 -9.42 2.44 -0.83
CA THR A 43 -9.97 3.35 -1.85
C THR A 43 -9.26 3.21 -3.20
N ARG A 44 -7.93 3.08 -3.22
CA ARG A 44 -7.19 2.92 -4.49
C ARG A 44 -7.43 1.57 -5.13
N ALA A 45 -7.57 0.52 -4.33
CA ALA A 45 -7.92 -0.81 -4.82
C ALA A 45 -9.30 -0.82 -5.50
N GLU A 46 -10.28 -0.13 -4.93
CA GLU A 46 -11.60 0.04 -5.53
C GLU A 46 -11.52 0.76 -6.87
N GLN A 47 -10.76 1.84 -6.95
CA GLN A 47 -10.56 2.59 -8.19
C GLN A 47 -9.87 1.74 -9.28
N VAL A 48 -8.86 0.96 -8.91
CA VAL A 48 -8.20 0.02 -9.83
C VAL A 48 -9.20 -1.05 -10.30
N ALA A 49 -9.95 -1.66 -9.38
CA ALA A 49 -10.96 -2.67 -9.71
C ALA A 49 -12.04 -2.12 -10.66
N GLN A 50 -12.50 -0.88 -10.45
CA GLN A 50 -13.46 -0.20 -11.32
C GLN A 50 -12.88 0.06 -12.72
N GLN A 51 -11.60 0.42 -12.82
CA GLN A 51 -10.93 0.67 -14.10
C GLN A 51 -10.66 -0.61 -14.89
N LEU A 52 -10.27 -1.69 -14.21
CA LEU A 52 -9.97 -2.98 -14.85
C LEU A 52 -11.25 -3.77 -15.19
N GLY A 53 -12.33 -3.58 -14.44
CA GLY A 53 -13.56 -4.33 -14.58
C GLY A 53 -13.46 -5.78 -14.06
N ALA A 54 -14.53 -6.55 -14.28
CA ALA A 54 -14.55 -7.97 -13.97
C ALA A 54 -13.79 -8.78 -15.04
N PRO A 55 -13.07 -9.86 -14.68
CA PRO A 55 -13.00 -10.49 -13.35
C PRO A 55 -11.94 -9.91 -12.41
N SER A 56 -11.04 -9.06 -12.88
CA SER A 56 -9.84 -8.61 -12.16
C SER A 56 -10.13 -7.89 -10.83
N GLY A 57 -11.31 -7.28 -10.69
CA GLY A 57 -11.73 -6.58 -9.46
C GLY A 57 -12.45 -7.41 -8.39
N ALA A 58 -12.85 -8.66 -8.65
CA ALA A 58 -13.83 -9.37 -7.80
C ALA A 58 -13.32 -9.68 -6.39
N GLY A 59 -12.11 -10.24 -6.25
CA GLY A 59 -11.53 -10.57 -4.93
C GLY A 59 -11.16 -9.34 -4.10
N VAL A 60 -10.88 -8.22 -4.77
CA VAL A 60 -10.67 -6.93 -4.12
C VAL A 60 -11.97 -6.45 -3.49
N LEU A 61 -13.08 -6.45 -4.24
CA LEU A 61 -14.38 -5.96 -3.76
C LEU A 61 -14.88 -6.72 -2.52
N ASP A 62 -14.61 -8.03 -2.43
CA ASP A 62 -14.95 -8.85 -1.26
C ASP A 62 -14.17 -8.40 0.00
N TRP A 63 -12.85 -8.23 -0.12
CA TRP A 63 -12.02 -7.68 0.95
C TRP A 63 -12.38 -6.23 1.31
N LEU A 64 -12.80 -5.44 0.32
CA LEU A 64 -13.31 -4.08 0.52
C LEU A 64 -14.69 -4.04 1.18
N GLY A 65 -15.37 -5.15 1.42
CA GLY A 65 -16.65 -5.19 2.16
C GLY A 65 -16.47 -5.37 3.66
N ASP A 66 -15.45 -6.12 4.06
CA ASP A 66 -15.33 -6.66 5.42
C ASP A 66 -14.69 -5.66 6.41
N GLN A 67 -15.42 -5.31 7.47
CA GLN A 67 -14.94 -4.43 8.55
C GLN A 67 -13.99 -5.15 9.52
N VAL A 68 -14.13 -6.47 9.70
CA VAL A 68 -13.24 -7.30 10.51
C VAL A 68 -11.87 -7.35 9.86
N ASP A 69 -11.80 -7.61 8.55
CA ASP A 69 -10.52 -7.65 7.85
C ASP A 69 -9.86 -6.27 7.72
N PHE A 70 -10.65 -5.20 7.58
CA PHE A 70 -10.12 -3.84 7.71
C PHE A 70 -9.50 -3.60 9.09
N GLY A 71 -10.17 -4.01 10.17
CA GLY A 71 -9.66 -3.91 11.53
C GLY A 71 -8.35 -4.69 11.72
N ARG A 72 -8.30 -5.95 11.23
CA ARG A 72 -7.10 -6.80 11.25
C ARG A 72 -5.93 -6.17 10.50
N ALA A 73 -6.18 -5.60 9.31
CA ALA A 73 -5.16 -4.91 8.52
C ALA A 73 -4.59 -3.68 9.25
N VAL A 74 -5.45 -2.88 9.90
CA VAL A 74 -4.99 -1.73 10.71
C VAL A 74 -4.16 -2.20 11.90
N TYR A 75 -4.60 -3.24 12.61
CA TYR A 75 -3.85 -3.81 13.74
C TYR A 75 -2.49 -4.37 13.29
N GLY A 76 -2.45 -5.12 12.19
CA GLY A 76 -1.22 -5.62 11.59
C GLY A 76 -0.25 -4.50 11.25
N LEU A 77 -0.74 -3.42 10.64
CA LEU A 77 0.06 -2.25 10.30
C LEU A 77 0.66 -1.56 11.53
N MET A 78 -0.11 -1.43 12.60
CA MET A 78 0.38 -0.91 13.88
C MET A 78 1.42 -1.83 14.53
N ALA A 79 1.32 -3.14 14.33
CA ALA A 79 2.29 -4.13 14.79
C ALA A 79 3.56 -4.21 13.93
N GLY A 80 3.67 -3.36 12.89
CA GLY A 80 4.84 -3.32 12.01
C GLY A 80 4.70 -4.15 10.73
N ASN A 81 3.57 -4.84 10.53
CA ASN A 81 3.36 -5.70 9.37
C ASN A 81 2.76 -4.89 8.21
N PRO A 82 3.37 -4.87 7.02
CA PRO A 82 2.80 -4.18 5.88
C PRO A 82 1.47 -4.83 5.45
N VAL A 83 0.55 -4.01 4.95
CA VAL A 83 -0.68 -4.45 4.29
C VAL A 83 -0.43 -4.36 2.80
N THR A 84 -0.50 -5.50 2.11
CA THR A 84 -0.28 -5.58 0.66
C THR A 84 -1.52 -6.15 -0.02
N LEU A 85 -1.94 -5.49 -1.10
CA LEU A 85 -2.95 -5.98 -2.01
C LEU A 85 -2.39 -5.91 -3.43
N THR A 86 -2.49 -7.01 -4.17
CA THR A 86 -2.06 -7.08 -5.57
C THR A 86 -3.24 -7.42 -6.46
N VAL A 87 -3.42 -6.64 -7.53
CA VAL A 87 -4.38 -6.91 -8.59
C VAL A 87 -3.63 -7.14 -9.89
N VAL A 88 -3.99 -8.16 -10.66
CA VAL A 88 -3.36 -8.45 -11.94
C VAL A 88 -4.40 -8.27 -13.05
N ASP A 89 -4.05 -7.51 -14.09
CA ASP A 89 -4.91 -7.34 -15.27
C ASP A 89 -4.70 -8.46 -16.30
N ALA A 90 -5.46 -8.43 -17.41
CA ALA A 90 -5.40 -9.45 -18.44
C ALA A 90 -4.06 -9.46 -19.20
N GLU A 91 -3.39 -8.32 -19.22
CA GLU A 91 -2.08 -8.09 -19.84
C GLU A 91 -0.91 -8.50 -18.92
N GLY A 92 -1.20 -8.90 -17.67
CA GLY A 92 -0.22 -9.34 -16.69
C GLY A 92 0.47 -8.19 -15.92
N CYS A 93 -0.05 -6.97 -15.99
CA CYS A 93 0.42 -5.89 -15.12
C CYS A 93 -0.08 -6.11 -13.69
N ALA A 94 0.85 -6.07 -12.74
CA ALA A 94 0.55 -6.21 -11.32
C ALA A 94 0.48 -4.84 -10.64
N TYR A 95 -0.71 -4.48 -10.17
CA TYR A 95 -0.99 -3.29 -9.38
C TYR A 95 -0.75 -3.63 -7.91
N ALA A 96 0.41 -3.26 -7.38
CA ALA A 96 0.79 -3.49 -6.00
C ALA A 96 0.41 -2.27 -5.16
N LEU A 97 -0.54 -2.44 -4.25
CA LEU A 97 -0.93 -1.46 -3.25
C LEU A 97 -0.37 -1.87 -1.89
N VAL A 98 0.47 -1.02 -1.32
CA VAL A 98 1.18 -1.33 -0.07
C VAL A 98 0.97 -0.21 0.93
N ALA A 99 0.55 -0.54 2.15
CA ALA A 99 0.69 0.32 3.31
C ALA A 99 1.75 -0.27 4.24
N ARG A 100 2.71 0.54 4.69
CA ARG A 100 3.83 0.12 5.54
C ARG A 100 4.12 1.16 6.63
N PRO A 101 4.68 0.72 7.77
CA PRO A 101 5.28 1.64 8.72
C PRO A 101 6.43 2.39 8.01
N GLY A 102 6.44 3.72 8.14
CA GLY A 102 7.46 4.59 7.55
C GLY A 102 8.78 4.60 8.32
N GLY A 103 8.85 3.89 9.45
CA GLY A 103 9.91 4.05 10.43
C GLY A 103 9.79 5.38 11.17
N GLY A 104 10.41 5.43 12.34
CA GLY A 104 10.52 6.63 13.13
C GLY A 104 11.56 7.59 12.60
N ALA A 105 11.14 8.72 12.03
CA ALA A 105 12.06 9.82 11.74
C ALA A 105 11.31 11.15 11.73
N VAL A 106 11.41 11.86 12.86
CA VAL A 106 11.32 13.33 12.83
C VAL A 106 12.58 13.83 12.12
N GLY A 107 12.39 14.48 10.97
CA GLY A 107 13.43 15.22 10.28
C GLY A 107 13.87 14.59 8.96
N THR A 108 13.15 14.91 7.89
CA THR A 108 13.64 15.61 6.69
C THR A 108 12.55 15.45 5.63
N TYR A 109 11.73 16.48 5.42
CA TYR A 109 10.89 16.55 4.23
C TYR A 109 11.80 16.75 3.02
N GLY A 110 12.31 15.65 2.48
CA GLY A 110 12.92 15.61 1.17
C GLY A 110 11.85 15.29 0.14
N ASN A 111 11.64 16.20 -0.81
CA ASN A 111 11.11 15.87 -2.13
C ASN A 111 12.06 14.85 -2.77
N GLY A 112 11.85 13.58 -2.47
CA GLY A 112 12.61 12.45 -2.99
C GLY A 112 11.64 11.43 -3.53
N ALA A 113 11.57 11.35 -4.86
CA ALA A 113 10.93 10.27 -5.60
C ALA A 113 11.23 8.90 -4.98
N PRO A 114 10.34 7.90 -5.12
CA PRO A 114 10.66 6.53 -4.72
C PRO A 114 11.82 6.04 -5.60
N GLN A 115 13.03 6.14 -5.08
CA GLN A 115 14.19 5.49 -5.67
C GLN A 115 14.06 4.01 -5.35
N GLY A 116 13.84 3.23 -6.40
CA GLY A 116 13.75 1.79 -6.34
C GLY A 116 14.94 1.19 -5.61
N ARG A 117 14.65 0.42 -4.56
CA ARG A 117 15.50 -0.68 -4.12
C ARG A 117 14.59 -1.79 -3.62
N GLY A 118 14.78 -2.96 -4.22
CA GLY A 118 13.78 -4.01 -4.33
C GLY A 118 13.41 -4.73 -3.04
N ALA A 119 12.21 -5.30 -3.09
CA ALA A 119 11.87 -6.50 -2.35
C ALA A 119 11.47 -7.54 -3.39
N ALA A 120 12.47 -8.27 -3.89
CA ALA A 120 12.25 -9.56 -4.53
C ALA A 120 11.90 -10.56 -3.44
N TRP A 121 10.75 -11.23 -3.52
CA TRP A 121 10.48 -12.61 -3.04
C TRP A 121 9.24 -13.08 -3.82
N LEU A 122 9.40 -13.78 -4.94
CA LEU A 122 9.43 -15.24 -5.08
C LEU A 122 8.30 -15.98 -4.32
N ALA A 123 7.46 -16.60 -5.14
CA ALA A 123 6.47 -17.59 -4.80
C ALA A 123 7.05 -18.78 -4.02
N ALA A 124 6.23 -19.33 -3.15
CA ALA A 124 6.11 -20.76 -2.89
C ALA A 124 4.62 -21.06 -2.67
#